data_AF-A0A0N5BVI3-F1
#
_entry.id   AF-A0A0N5BVI3-F1
#
_cell.length_a   1.000
_cell.length_b   1.000
_cell.length_c   1.000
_cell.angle_alpha   90.00
_cell.angle_beta   90.00
_cell.angle_gamma   90.00
#
_symmetry.space_group_name_H-M   'P 1'
#
loop_
_entity.id
_entity.type
_entity.pdbx_description
1 polymer ?
#
loop_
_entity_poly.entity_id
_entity_poly.type
_entity_poly.pdbx_seq_one_letter_code
_entity_poly.pdbx_strand_id
1 'polypeptide(L)'
;MISSIILKLLSLIFISINYVYSYDEKITNKLSKNNTETIKFQKYKEYCVSYNYWKLQMPLDEVNDPRITLVLHSTINYISYLKDQIDTWEGPISLALVIPPPKKIKCPTNETKDIECGRYSDKKLIFFKILDFFSRQNDISRVSLHLIFENKKLFTSCPVIEKHRFDDTKNTSKYVMNLIEESKKEKKYFDVYPINVARNIGRNGKETELFFSGDIEQICSDKYESKVRKLAKSEIIDKKKNIVLVHRRFEMDEKEKYPRNKKELRKLYNKKKVLIFHQLIYKNGHYIPNLEEWFKEPEILNEGKIFKKLSYFDPGWEPQFVGGSNVPYHDENFPYRIRSNTHLAHIMCYKNFEFAILSDQFTVHKGIKHAFEKQKTITREVKIKTYNYSLKFNKKLKKSYPKRGNICKPLVVYKV
;
A
#
# COMPACT_ATOMS: atom_id res chain seq x y z
N MET A 1 -19.34 28.78 32.57
CA MET A 1 -20.65 28.39 31.96
C MET A 1 -20.49 27.85 30.53
N ILE A 2 -19.61 26.86 30.30
CA ILE A 2 -19.44 26.17 28.99
C ILE A 2 -19.51 24.65 29.22
N SER A 3 -20.57 24.17 29.88
CA SER A 3 -20.65 22.74 30.28
C SER A 3 -21.90 22.02 29.75
N SER A 4 -22.99 22.72 29.42
CA SER A 4 -24.23 22.05 28.96
C SER A 4 -24.29 21.81 27.45
N ILE A 5 -23.72 22.72 26.65
CA ILE A 5 -23.85 22.68 25.17
C ILE A 5 -22.93 21.62 24.56
N ILE A 6 -21.70 21.49 25.07
CA ILE A 6 -20.72 20.50 24.58
C ILE A 6 -21.20 19.07 24.91
N LEU A 7 -21.77 18.85 26.09
CA LEU A 7 -22.34 17.55 26.47
C LEU A 7 -23.52 17.15 25.57
N LYS A 8 -24.40 18.10 25.23
CA LYS A 8 -25.53 17.87 24.30
C LYS A 8 -25.03 17.59 22.87
N LEU A 9 -23.97 18.28 22.42
CA LEU A 9 -23.38 18.01 21.10
C LEU A 9 -22.74 16.62 21.04
N LEU A 10 -22.02 16.23 22.09
CA LEU A 10 -21.41 14.90 22.18
C LEU A 10 -22.48 13.81 22.25
N SER A 11 -23.58 14.02 23.00
CA SER A 11 -24.69 13.05 23.03
C SER A 11 -25.41 12.93 21.69
N LEU A 12 -25.61 14.03 20.97
CA LEU A 12 -26.20 14.02 19.62
C LEU A 12 -25.29 13.32 18.61
N ILE A 13 -23.98 13.54 18.69
CA ILE A 13 -22.99 12.83 17.86
C ILE A 13 -23.00 11.34 18.19
N PHE A 14 -22.99 10.96 19.48
CA PHE A 14 -23.03 9.55 19.91
C PHE A 14 -24.33 8.85 19.48
N ILE A 15 -25.48 9.53 19.60
CA ILE A 15 -26.77 9.01 19.15
C ILE A 15 -26.77 8.88 17.63
N SER A 16 -26.26 9.87 16.89
CA SER A 16 -26.19 9.81 15.43
C SER A 16 -25.27 8.69 14.93
N ILE A 17 -24.10 8.49 15.55
CA ILE A 17 -23.17 7.41 15.21
C ILE A 17 -23.80 6.05 15.52
N ASN A 18 -24.43 5.88 16.69
CA ASN A 18 -25.11 4.63 17.03
C ASN A 18 -26.35 4.37 16.18
N TYR A 19 -27.09 5.41 15.76
CA TYR A 19 -28.24 5.26 14.88
C TYR A 19 -27.81 4.90 13.45
N VAL A 20 -26.73 5.52 12.95
CA VAL A 20 -26.12 5.14 11.66
C VAL A 20 -25.62 3.70 11.72
N TYR A 21 -24.89 3.31 12.77
CA TYR A 21 -24.42 1.92 12.97
C TYR A 21 -25.57 0.91 13.11
N SER A 22 -26.60 1.22 13.90
CA SER A 22 -27.75 0.33 14.14
C SER A 22 -28.65 0.21 12.90
N TYR A 23 -28.84 1.29 12.17
CA TYR A 23 -29.52 1.29 10.87
C TYR A 23 -28.72 0.51 9.82
N ASP A 24 -27.40 0.66 9.81
CA ASP A 24 -26.49 -0.10 8.96
C ASP A 24 -26.53 -1.61 9.23
N GLU A 25 -26.63 -2.02 10.48
CA GLU A 25 -26.71 -3.42 10.90
C GLU A 25 -28.08 -4.02 10.54
N LYS A 26 -29.17 -3.27 10.73
CA LYS A 26 -30.52 -3.67 10.31
C LYS A 26 -30.64 -3.87 8.79
N ILE A 27 -30.02 -3.01 7.98
CA ILE A 27 -29.99 -3.19 6.51
C ILE A 27 -29.20 -4.44 6.12
N THR A 28 -28.05 -4.67 6.77
CA THR A 28 -27.19 -5.83 6.49
C THR A 28 -27.90 -7.14 6.86
N ASN A 29 -28.67 -7.15 7.95
CA ASN A 29 -29.45 -8.31 8.39
C ASN A 29 -30.75 -8.55 7.61
N LYS A 30 -31.35 -7.53 6.97
CA LYS A 30 -32.58 -7.71 6.16
C LYS A 30 -32.31 -8.24 4.74
N LEU A 31 -31.09 -8.03 4.23
CA LEU A 31 -30.64 -8.51 2.92
C LEU A 31 -30.06 -9.94 2.92
N SER A 32 -29.94 -10.59 4.08
CA SER A 32 -29.30 -11.91 4.24
C SER A 32 -30.21 -13.12 4.04
N LYS A 33 -31.36 -12.97 3.35
CA LYS A 33 -32.19 -14.12 2.99
C LYS A 33 -31.53 -14.90 1.84
N ASN A 34 -31.04 -16.11 2.17
CA ASN A 34 -30.44 -17.15 1.31
C ASN A 34 -29.00 -16.89 0.84
N ASN A 35 -28.00 -17.56 1.46
CA ASN A 35 -26.62 -17.79 0.98
C ASN A 35 -25.91 -16.61 0.26
N THR A 36 -26.29 -15.38 0.59
CA THR A 36 -25.83 -14.16 -0.05
C THR A 36 -25.15 -13.27 0.98
N GLU A 37 -24.02 -12.71 0.59
CA GLU A 37 -23.23 -11.76 1.37
C GLU A 37 -23.23 -10.43 0.65
N THR A 38 -23.29 -9.36 1.44
CA THR A 38 -23.26 -7.99 0.93
C THR A 38 -21.90 -7.36 1.22
N ILE A 39 -21.38 -6.61 0.25
CA ILE A 39 -20.16 -5.81 0.40
C ILE A 39 -20.55 -4.36 0.15
N LYS A 40 -20.40 -3.53 1.19
CA LYS A 40 -20.68 -2.09 1.11
C LYS A 40 -19.44 -1.36 0.59
N PHE A 41 -19.61 -0.55 -0.45
CA PHE A 41 -18.56 0.35 -0.92
C PHE A 41 -18.91 1.79 -0.60
N GLN A 42 -17.92 2.57 -0.17
CA GLN A 42 -18.02 4.00 0.07
C GLN A 42 -17.23 4.80 -0.97
N LYS A 43 -17.65 6.04 -1.21
CA LYS A 43 -17.03 6.92 -2.20
C LYS A 43 -15.66 7.42 -1.72
N TYR A 44 -14.66 7.28 -2.59
CA TYR A 44 -13.34 7.87 -2.46
C TYR A 44 -12.97 8.56 -3.77
N LYS A 45 -13.27 9.87 -3.89
CA LYS A 45 -13.10 10.63 -5.14
C LYS A 45 -13.82 9.92 -6.32
N GLU A 46 -13.08 9.51 -7.35
CA GLU A 46 -13.55 8.77 -8.53
C GLU A 46 -13.55 7.24 -8.32
N TYR A 47 -13.31 6.76 -7.09
CA TYR A 47 -13.22 5.34 -6.75
C TYR A 47 -14.29 4.95 -5.75
N CYS A 48 -14.58 3.67 -5.71
CA CYS A 48 -15.37 3.04 -4.66
C CYS A 48 -14.48 2.10 -3.86
N VAL A 49 -14.57 2.18 -2.53
CA VAL A 49 -13.71 1.44 -1.60
C VAL A 49 -14.54 0.67 -0.59
N SER A 50 -14.23 -0.60 -0.37
CA SER A 50 -14.69 -1.37 0.79
C SER A 50 -13.51 -1.54 1.73
N TYR A 51 -13.50 -0.79 2.83
CA TYR A 51 -12.50 -0.98 3.88
C TYR A 51 -12.80 -2.25 4.69
N ASN A 52 -11.75 -2.92 5.18
CA ASN A 52 -11.86 -4.06 6.09
C ASN A 52 -12.70 -5.22 5.55
N TYR A 53 -12.55 -5.53 4.25
CA TYR A 53 -13.11 -6.76 3.67
C TYR A 53 -12.55 -7.99 4.39
N TRP A 54 -11.25 -7.98 4.70
CA TRP A 54 -10.72 -8.69 5.85
C TRP A 54 -10.41 -7.67 6.93
N LYS A 55 -10.84 -7.95 8.16
CA LYS A 55 -10.60 -7.10 9.30
C LYS A 55 -9.37 -7.60 10.05
N LEU A 56 -8.52 -6.66 10.47
CA LEU A 56 -7.41 -6.96 11.37
C LEU A 56 -7.94 -7.57 12.68
N GLN A 57 -7.34 -8.68 13.11
CA GLN A 57 -7.68 -9.38 14.36
C GLN A 57 -6.56 -9.32 15.39
N MET A 58 -5.33 -9.00 14.95
CA MET A 58 -4.18 -8.80 15.81
C MET A 58 -4.45 -7.68 16.83
N PRO A 59 -4.31 -7.92 18.14
CA PRO A 59 -4.40 -6.86 19.14
C PRO A 59 -3.22 -5.90 19.02
N LEU A 60 -3.49 -4.61 19.20
CA LEU A 60 -2.49 -3.55 19.12
C LEU A 60 -2.42 -2.79 20.45
N ASP A 61 -1.21 -2.60 20.96
CA ASP A 61 -0.92 -1.68 22.08
C ASP A 61 -0.10 -0.50 21.55
N GLU A 62 -0.77 0.43 20.86
CA GLU A 62 -0.10 1.58 20.24
C GLU A 62 0.53 2.55 21.26
N VAL A 63 0.22 2.39 22.56
CA VAL A 63 0.77 3.25 23.62
C VAL A 63 2.13 2.71 24.08
N ASN A 64 2.20 1.44 24.47
CA ASN A 64 3.42 0.88 25.05
C ASN A 64 4.28 0.13 24.02
N ASP A 65 3.66 -0.47 23.00
CA ASP A 65 4.32 -1.25 21.95
C ASP A 65 3.77 -0.91 20.55
N PRO A 66 4.00 0.32 20.04
CA PRO A 66 3.52 0.73 18.73
C PRO A 66 4.12 -0.17 17.64
N ARG A 67 3.22 -0.76 16.85
CA ARG A 67 3.59 -1.66 15.75
C ARG A 67 3.76 -0.87 14.47
N ILE A 68 4.49 -1.46 13.52
CA ILE A 68 4.59 -0.90 12.17
C ILE A 68 3.62 -1.66 11.27
N THR A 69 2.67 -0.98 10.64
CA THR A 69 1.86 -1.61 9.59
C THR A 69 2.61 -1.60 8.25
N LEU A 70 2.75 -2.77 7.63
CA LEU A 70 3.17 -2.89 6.24
C LEU A 70 2.00 -2.54 5.32
N VAL A 71 2.09 -1.39 4.68
CA VAL A 71 1.09 -0.90 3.73
C VAL A 71 1.47 -1.32 2.32
N LEU A 72 0.61 -2.16 1.75
CA LEU A 72 0.77 -2.75 0.43
C LEU A 72 -0.36 -2.34 -0.49
N HIS A 73 -0.09 -2.43 -1.79
CA HIS A 73 -1.11 -2.36 -2.82
C HIS A 73 -0.86 -3.47 -3.84
N SER A 74 -1.93 -3.95 -4.47
CA SER A 74 -1.82 -5.07 -5.40
C SER A 74 -2.97 -5.13 -6.41
N THR A 75 -2.81 -6.03 -7.37
CA THR A 75 -3.91 -6.63 -8.14
C THR A 75 -3.95 -8.12 -7.81
N ILE A 76 -5.04 -8.81 -8.13
CA ILE A 76 -5.20 -10.24 -7.76
C ILE A 76 -4.05 -11.13 -8.28
N ASN A 77 -3.42 -10.74 -9.39
CA ASN A 77 -2.35 -11.50 -10.04
C ASN A 77 -1.09 -11.64 -9.17
N TYR A 78 -0.91 -10.77 -8.17
CA TYR A 78 0.23 -10.75 -7.27
C TYR A 78 -0.14 -11.23 -5.85
N ILE A 79 -1.35 -11.76 -5.65
CA ILE A 79 -1.81 -12.19 -4.32
C ILE A 79 -0.96 -13.33 -3.74
N SER A 80 -0.27 -14.11 -4.58
CA SER A 80 0.64 -15.16 -4.12
C SER A 80 1.77 -14.61 -3.25
N TYR A 81 2.26 -13.40 -3.52
CA TYR A 81 3.28 -12.74 -2.71
C TYR A 81 2.77 -12.34 -1.33
N LEU A 82 1.45 -12.20 -1.13
CA LEU A 82 0.91 -11.92 0.20
C LEU A 82 1.26 -13.02 1.19
N LYS A 83 1.38 -14.27 0.73
CA LYS A 83 1.82 -15.37 1.58
C LYS A 83 3.24 -15.12 2.10
N ASP A 84 4.17 -14.79 1.21
CA ASP A 84 5.55 -14.48 1.60
C ASP A 84 5.61 -13.29 2.57
N GLN A 85 4.74 -12.30 2.38
CA GLN A 85 4.61 -11.16 3.31
C GLN A 85 4.09 -11.60 4.68
N ILE A 86 3.07 -12.46 4.75
CA ILE A 86 2.57 -13.02 6.01
C ILE A 86 3.67 -13.83 6.71
N ASP A 87 4.41 -14.63 5.97
CA ASP A 87 5.46 -15.50 6.54
C ASP A 87 6.66 -14.70 7.09
N THR A 88 6.92 -13.49 6.57
CA THR A 88 8.15 -12.73 6.89
C THR A 88 7.93 -11.45 7.70
N TRP A 89 6.81 -10.75 7.49
CA TRP A 89 6.50 -9.52 8.22
C TRP A 89 5.82 -9.86 9.54
N GLU A 90 6.36 -9.41 10.67
CA GLU A 90 5.85 -9.78 12.02
C GLU A 90 4.67 -8.92 12.49
N GLY A 91 4.50 -7.72 11.92
CA GLY A 91 3.47 -6.76 12.30
C GLY A 91 2.17 -6.87 11.50
N PRO A 92 1.26 -5.88 11.65
CA PRO A 92 0.06 -5.80 10.84
C PRO A 92 0.36 -5.50 9.36
N ILE A 93 -0.51 -5.94 8.47
CA ILE A 93 -0.48 -5.68 7.03
C ILE A 93 -1.78 -4.98 6.65
N SER A 94 -1.69 -3.89 5.88
CA SER A 94 -2.83 -3.24 5.24
C SER A 94 -2.68 -3.28 3.73
N LEU A 95 -3.54 -4.06 3.08
CA LEU A 95 -3.48 -4.34 1.65
C LEU A 95 -4.64 -3.66 0.91
N ALA A 96 -4.31 -2.76 0.00
CA ALA A 96 -5.23 -2.20 -0.99
C ALA A 96 -5.24 -3.05 -2.28
N LEU A 97 -6.35 -3.73 -2.55
CA LEU A 97 -6.51 -4.59 -3.73
C LEU A 97 -7.43 -3.94 -4.76
N VAL A 98 -6.87 -3.67 -5.95
CA VAL A 98 -7.65 -3.14 -7.08
C VAL A 98 -8.36 -4.31 -7.78
N ILE A 99 -9.68 -4.22 -7.88
CA ILE A 99 -10.59 -5.22 -8.48
C ILE A 99 -11.39 -4.60 -9.63
N PRO A 100 -11.93 -5.40 -10.57
CA PRO A 100 -12.78 -4.88 -11.64
C PRO A 100 -14.07 -4.25 -11.07
N PRO A 101 -14.69 -3.28 -11.78
CA PRO A 101 -15.99 -2.77 -11.35
C PRO A 101 -17.11 -3.81 -11.57
N PRO A 102 -18.14 -3.83 -10.71
CA PRO A 102 -19.34 -4.65 -10.88
C PRO A 102 -20.24 -4.10 -12.00
N LYS A 103 -21.24 -4.90 -12.42
CA LYS A 103 -22.32 -4.44 -13.31
C LYS A 103 -23.46 -3.87 -12.46
N LYS A 104 -24.00 -2.71 -12.85
CA LYS A 104 -25.18 -2.12 -12.21
C LYS A 104 -26.41 -3.01 -12.42
N ILE A 105 -27.17 -3.24 -11.36
CA ILE A 105 -28.41 -4.02 -11.36
C ILE A 105 -29.52 -3.28 -10.62
N LYS A 106 -30.77 -3.73 -10.75
CA LYS A 106 -31.85 -3.30 -9.86
C LYS A 106 -31.60 -3.89 -8.47
N CYS A 107 -31.77 -3.08 -7.43
CA CYS A 107 -31.69 -3.58 -6.05
C CYS A 107 -32.81 -4.61 -5.80
N PRO A 108 -32.55 -5.72 -5.10
CA PRO A 108 -33.57 -6.75 -4.91
C PRO A 108 -34.75 -6.36 -4.03
N THR A 109 -34.64 -5.27 -3.27
CA THR A 109 -35.74 -4.74 -2.44
C THR A 109 -36.14 -3.35 -2.93
N ASN A 110 -37.46 -3.12 -3.04
CA ASN A 110 -38.03 -1.84 -3.49
C ASN A 110 -37.88 -0.69 -2.46
N GLU A 111 -37.32 -0.96 -1.27
CA GLU A 111 -37.23 -0.01 -0.16
C GLU A 111 -35.97 0.89 -0.20
N THR A 112 -35.11 0.79 -1.22
CA THR A 112 -33.82 1.48 -1.24
C THR A 112 -33.72 2.53 -2.34
N LYS A 113 -34.59 3.56 -2.30
CA LYS A 113 -34.62 4.64 -3.30
C LYS A 113 -33.26 5.35 -3.52
N ASP A 114 -32.36 5.32 -2.54
CA ASP A 114 -31.07 6.03 -2.58
C ASP A 114 -29.83 5.11 -2.65
N ILE A 115 -30.02 3.78 -2.73
CA ILE A 115 -28.93 2.81 -2.79
C ILE A 115 -28.81 2.27 -4.20
N GLU A 116 -27.61 2.32 -4.77
CA GLU A 116 -27.31 1.60 -6.01
C GLU A 116 -26.81 0.18 -5.71
N CYS A 117 -27.20 -0.80 -6.54
CA CYS A 117 -26.78 -2.18 -6.38
C CYS A 117 -25.92 -2.65 -7.55
N GLY A 118 -24.89 -3.42 -7.23
CA GLY A 118 -23.97 -4.02 -8.18
C GLY A 118 -23.91 -5.53 -8.04
N ARG A 119 -23.65 -6.24 -9.14
CA ARG A 119 -23.35 -7.67 -9.13
C ARG A 119 -22.18 -7.99 -10.04
N TYR A 120 -21.35 -8.94 -9.63
CA TYR A 120 -20.31 -9.52 -10.47
C TYR A 120 -20.87 -10.68 -11.28
N SER A 121 -20.47 -10.78 -12.56
CA SER A 121 -20.69 -11.98 -13.35
C SER A 121 -19.88 -13.15 -12.78
N ASP A 122 -20.27 -14.40 -13.06
CA ASP A 122 -19.55 -15.58 -12.59
C ASP A 122 -18.05 -15.55 -12.90
N LYS A 123 -17.71 -15.10 -14.11
CA LYS A 123 -16.32 -14.88 -14.53
C LYS A 123 -15.55 -13.92 -13.60
N LYS A 124 -16.18 -12.85 -13.11
CA LYS A 124 -15.56 -11.88 -12.19
C LYS A 124 -15.65 -12.31 -10.73
N LEU A 125 -16.48 -13.30 -10.38
CA LEU A 125 -16.49 -13.89 -9.03
C LEU A 125 -15.18 -14.63 -8.73
N ILE A 126 -14.36 -14.94 -9.74
CA ILE A 126 -13.02 -15.52 -9.59
C ILE A 126 -12.15 -14.77 -8.58
N PHE A 127 -12.21 -13.44 -8.55
CA PHE A 127 -11.46 -12.61 -7.61
C PHE A 127 -11.83 -12.95 -6.16
N PHE A 128 -13.12 -13.10 -5.87
CA PHE A 128 -13.60 -13.41 -4.53
C PHE A 128 -13.37 -14.87 -4.15
N LYS A 129 -13.43 -15.81 -5.12
CA LYS A 129 -13.05 -17.22 -4.90
C LYS A 129 -11.58 -17.35 -4.51
N ILE A 130 -10.68 -16.64 -5.20
CA ILE A 130 -9.25 -16.61 -4.87
C ILE A 130 -9.04 -16.07 -3.46
N LEU A 131 -9.72 -14.97 -3.09
CA LEU A 131 -9.62 -14.40 -1.75
C LEU A 131 -10.16 -15.36 -0.68
N ASP A 132 -11.35 -15.92 -0.87
CA ASP A 132 -11.96 -16.84 0.09
C ASP A 132 -11.05 -18.06 0.34
N PHE A 133 -10.52 -18.66 -0.73
CA PHE A 133 -9.54 -19.74 -0.59
C PHE A 133 -8.27 -19.29 0.12
N PHE A 134 -7.71 -18.13 -0.25
CA PHE A 134 -6.50 -17.61 0.39
C PHE A 134 -6.69 -17.45 1.90
N SER A 135 -7.82 -16.90 2.33
CA SER A 135 -8.14 -16.71 3.75
C SER A 135 -8.31 -18.00 4.54
N ARG A 136 -8.72 -19.09 3.89
CA ARG A 136 -8.86 -20.42 4.52
C ARG A 136 -7.53 -21.16 4.65
N GLN A 137 -6.56 -20.86 3.78
CA GLN A 137 -5.28 -21.57 3.74
C GLN A 137 -4.14 -20.84 4.48
N ASN A 138 -4.35 -19.58 4.88
CA ASN A 138 -3.31 -18.76 5.47
C ASN A 138 -3.86 -18.03 6.71
N ASP A 139 -3.00 -17.79 7.69
CA ASP A 139 -3.34 -16.96 8.83
C ASP A 139 -3.42 -15.48 8.42
N ILE A 140 -4.65 -15.02 8.19
CA ILE A 140 -4.96 -13.63 7.85
C ILE A 140 -5.24 -12.74 9.07
N SER A 141 -5.02 -13.23 10.30
CA SER A 141 -5.30 -12.47 11.54
C SER A 141 -4.57 -11.12 11.60
N ARG A 142 -3.44 -11.00 10.89
CA ARG A 142 -2.62 -9.79 10.79
C ARG A 142 -2.91 -8.94 9.56
N VAL A 143 -3.87 -9.32 8.72
CA VAL A 143 -4.15 -8.66 7.44
C VAL A 143 -5.47 -7.90 7.47
N SER A 144 -5.40 -6.61 7.19
CA SER A 144 -6.56 -5.81 6.77
C SER A 144 -6.57 -5.70 5.24
N LEU A 145 -7.67 -6.12 4.60
CA LEU A 145 -7.82 -6.08 3.15
C LEU A 145 -8.88 -5.06 2.76
N HIS A 146 -8.53 -4.16 1.83
CA HIS A 146 -9.40 -3.10 1.33
C HIS A 146 -9.59 -3.26 -0.18
N LEU A 147 -10.84 -3.38 -0.62
CA LEU A 147 -11.17 -3.57 -2.04
C LEU A 147 -11.42 -2.22 -2.72
N ILE A 148 -10.90 -2.04 -3.93
CA ILE A 148 -10.97 -0.77 -4.67
C ILE A 148 -11.37 -1.03 -6.11
N PHE A 149 -12.33 -0.28 -6.63
CA PHE A 149 -12.55 -0.19 -8.07
C PHE A 149 -12.77 1.24 -8.52
N GLU A 150 -12.44 1.53 -9.78
CA GLU A 150 -12.63 2.85 -10.40
C GLU A 150 -14.12 3.03 -10.78
N ASN A 151 -14.75 4.07 -10.27
CA ASN A 151 -16.13 4.42 -10.58
C ASN A 151 -16.16 5.47 -11.69
N LYS A 152 -15.90 5.04 -12.94
CA LYS A 152 -15.93 5.89 -14.14
C LYS A 152 -17.36 6.34 -14.53
N LYS A 153 -18.04 7.01 -13.60
CA LYS A 153 -19.47 7.38 -13.71
C LYS A 153 -20.40 6.18 -13.94
N LEU A 154 -19.99 4.99 -13.49
CA LEU A 154 -20.81 3.77 -13.57
C LEU A 154 -21.97 3.83 -12.57
N PHE A 155 -21.72 4.42 -11.41
CA PHE A 155 -22.66 4.57 -10.32
C PHE A 155 -22.67 6.02 -9.82
N THR A 156 -23.85 6.53 -9.44
CA THR A 156 -23.98 7.88 -8.85
C THR A 156 -23.45 7.89 -7.43
N SER A 157 -23.83 6.87 -6.65
CA SER A 157 -23.32 6.53 -5.33
C SER A 157 -22.62 5.17 -5.39
N CYS A 158 -21.64 4.91 -4.51
CA CYS A 158 -20.96 3.62 -4.53
C CYS A 158 -21.94 2.49 -4.18
N PRO A 159 -21.93 1.38 -4.94
CA PRO A 159 -22.97 0.38 -4.83
C PRO A 159 -22.78 -0.55 -3.63
N VAL A 160 -23.88 -1.10 -3.16
CA VAL A 160 -23.85 -2.35 -2.38
C VAL A 160 -23.74 -3.51 -3.36
N ILE A 161 -22.76 -4.38 -3.15
CA ILE A 161 -22.54 -5.55 -4.00
C ILE A 161 -23.08 -6.79 -3.32
N GLU A 162 -23.91 -7.53 -4.02
CA GLU A 162 -24.32 -8.87 -3.61
C GLU A 162 -23.42 -9.92 -4.24
N LYS A 163 -22.95 -10.85 -3.42
CA LYS A 163 -22.29 -12.07 -3.89
C LYS A 163 -22.88 -13.29 -3.19
N HIS A 164 -22.86 -14.43 -3.85
CA HIS A 164 -23.17 -15.70 -3.20
C HIS A 164 -21.99 -16.17 -2.36
N ARG A 165 -22.27 -16.96 -1.31
CA ARG A 165 -21.24 -17.75 -0.63
C ARG A 165 -20.74 -18.83 -1.58
N PHE A 166 -19.45 -19.11 -1.54
CA PHE A 166 -18.83 -20.16 -2.33
C PHE A 166 -18.82 -21.45 -1.50
N ASP A 167 -19.37 -22.55 -2.03
CA ASP A 167 -19.14 -23.88 -1.47
C ASP A 167 -17.84 -24.43 -2.06
N ASP A 168 -16.77 -24.23 -1.30
CA ASP A 168 -15.41 -24.54 -1.73
C ASP A 168 -14.80 -25.70 -0.93
N THR A 169 -15.63 -26.51 -0.26
CA THR A 169 -15.22 -27.66 0.56
C THR A 169 -14.44 -28.72 -0.22
N LYS A 170 -14.52 -28.71 -1.56
CA LYS A 170 -13.88 -29.68 -2.46
C LYS A 170 -12.73 -29.11 -3.31
N ASN A 171 -12.34 -27.85 -3.12
CA ASN A 171 -11.37 -27.19 -4.01
C ASN A 171 -9.91 -27.42 -3.59
N THR A 172 -9.07 -27.85 -4.53
CA THR A 172 -7.64 -28.14 -4.32
C THR A 172 -6.73 -26.93 -4.61
N SER A 173 -5.48 -26.94 -4.13
CA SER A 173 -4.49 -25.90 -4.46
C SER A 173 -4.27 -25.74 -5.98
N LYS A 174 -4.37 -26.84 -6.74
CA LYS A 174 -4.28 -26.84 -8.21
C LYS A 174 -5.43 -26.05 -8.84
N TYR A 175 -6.64 -26.17 -8.30
CA TYR A 175 -7.80 -25.41 -8.76
C TYR A 175 -7.57 -23.91 -8.61
N VAL A 176 -7.03 -23.46 -7.48
CA VAL A 176 -6.78 -22.03 -7.23
C VAL A 176 -5.65 -21.46 -8.08
N MET A 177 -4.58 -22.23 -8.32
CA MET A 177 -3.55 -21.82 -9.27
C MET A 177 -4.13 -21.63 -10.68
N ASN A 178 -5.05 -22.50 -11.10
CA ASN A 178 -5.78 -22.30 -12.36
C ASN A 178 -6.64 -21.04 -12.33
N LEU A 179 -7.31 -20.73 -11.21
CA LEU A 179 -8.09 -19.50 -11.07
C LEU A 179 -7.20 -18.24 -11.15
N ILE A 180 -6.02 -18.27 -10.54
CA ILE A 180 -5.06 -17.17 -10.62
C ILE A 180 -4.60 -16.99 -12.07
N GLU A 181 -4.26 -18.08 -12.77
CA GLU A 181 -3.89 -18.02 -14.19
C GLU A 181 -5.04 -17.55 -15.09
N GLU A 182 -6.28 -17.92 -14.78
CA GLU A 182 -7.46 -17.42 -15.48
C GLU A 182 -7.68 -15.92 -15.20
N SER A 183 -7.49 -15.47 -13.96
CA SER A 183 -7.61 -14.06 -13.60
C SER A 183 -6.62 -13.17 -14.34
N LYS A 184 -5.45 -13.70 -14.70
CA LYS A 184 -4.45 -13.00 -15.55
C LYS A 184 -4.93 -12.77 -16.98
N LYS A 185 -5.89 -13.58 -17.47
CA LYS A 185 -6.50 -13.45 -18.81
C LYS A 185 -7.66 -12.45 -18.84
N GLU A 186 -8.05 -11.90 -17.69
CA GLU A 186 -9.11 -10.90 -17.63
C GLU A 186 -8.77 -9.65 -18.42
N LYS A 187 -9.80 -9.06 -19.06
CA LYS A 187 -9.63 -7.78 -19.74
C LYS A 187 -9.23 -6.73 -18.70
N LYS A 188 -8.26 -5.91 -19.07
CA LYS A 188 -7.79 -4.79 -18.26
C LYS A 188 -8.96 -3.87 -17.89
N TYR A 189 -9.14 -3.61 -16.60
CA TYR A 189 -10.26 -2.84 -16.05
C TYR A 189 -9.84 -1.46 -15.52
N PHE A 190 -8.63 -1.02 -15.86
CA PHE A 190 -8.09 0.33 -15.62
C PHE A 190 -7.16 0.71 -16.77
N ASP A 191 -7.10 1.99 -17.15
CA ASP A 191 -6.19 2.44 -18.21
C ASP A 191 -4.77 2.66 -17.68
N VAL A 192 -4.69 3.24 -16.49
CA VAL A 192 -3.46 3.42 -15.73
C VAL A 192 -3.69 2.82 -14.35
N TYR A 193 -2.77 2.00 -13.88
CA TYR A 193 -2.89 1.42 -12.54
C TYR A 193 -2.92 2.55 -11.48
N PRO A 194 -3.93 2.60 -10.60
CA PRO A 194 -4.12 3.72 -9.67
C PRO A 194 -3.20 3.60 -8.44
N ILE A 195 -1.89 3.56 -8.67
CA ILE A 195 -0.87 3.22 -7.66
C ILE A 195 -0.93 4.10 -6.41
N ASN A 196 -0.98 5.42 -6.58
CA ASN A 196 -0.96 6.36 -5.45
C ASN A 196 -2.29 6.36 -4.68
N VAL A 197 -3.40 6.13 -5.39
CA VAL A 197 -4.73 5.95 -4.77
C VAL A 197 -4.73 4.70 -3.91
N ALA A 198 -4.24 3.57 -4.45
CA ALA A 198 -4.14 2.31 -3.72
C ALA A 198 -3.20 2.43 -2.50
N ARG A 199 -2.03 3.07 -2.65
CA ARG A 199 -1.13 3.39 -1.52
C ARG A 199 -1.83 4.21 -0.45
N ASN A 200 -2.58 5.25 -0.83
CA ASN A 200 -3.30 6.09 0.14
C ASN A 200 -4.45 5.34 0.81
N ILE A 201 -5.17 4.48 0.08
CA ILE A 201 -6.25 3.67 0.66
C ILE A 201 -5.70 2.66 1.66
N GLY A 202 -4.60 1.96 1.35
CA GLY A 202 -3.93 1.09 2.32
C GLY A 202 -3.44 1.90 3.53
N ARG A 203 -2.89 3.10 3.31
CA ARG A 203 -2.47 3.97 4.43
C ARG A 203 -3.65 4.47 5.27
N ASN A 204 -4.83 4.64 4.70
CA ASN A 204 -6.04 5.02 5.44
C ASN A 204 -6.65 3.85 6.19
N GLY A 205 -6.42 2.62 5.73
CA GLY A 205 -6.96 1.41 6.34
C GLY A 205 -6.10 0.85 7.48
N LYS A 206 -4.89 1.37 7.69
CA LYS A 206 -4.02 0.95 8.81
C LYS A 206 -4.55 1.44 10.15
N GLU A 207 -4.33 0.65 11.20
CA GLU A 207 -4.73 0.96 12.58
C GLU A 207 -3.56 1.43 13.46
N THR A 208 -2.35 1.56 12.91
CA THR A 208 -1.13 1.97 13.64
C THR A 208 -0.69 3.39 13.30
N GLU A 209 0.11 4.04 14.14
CA GLU A 209 0.76 5.32 13.79
C GLU A 209 1.88 5.13 12.76
N LEU A 210 2.74 4.13 13.00
CA LEU A 210 3.91 3.82 12.19
C LEU A 210 3.56 2.95 11.00
N PHE A 211 4.15 3.22 9.84
CA PHE A 211 3.92 2.41 8.66
C PHE A 211 5.17 2.25 7.80
N PHE A 212 5.21 1.16 7.04
CA PHE A 212 6.12 0.97 5.92
C PHE A 212 5.29 0.82 4.65
N SER A 213 5.41 1.74 3.69
CA SER A 213 4.78 1.55 2.37
C SER A 213 5.73 0.83 1.41
N GLY A 214 5.38 -0.40 1.05
CA GLY A 214 6.19 -1.29 0.21
C GLY A 214 5.46 -1.75 -1.06
N ASP A 215 6.20 -2.43 -1.93
CA ASP A 215 5.63 -3.17 -3.06
C ASP A 215 5.43 -4.63 -2.61
N ILE A 216 4.33 -5.28 -2.97
CA ILE A 216 3.98 -6.63 -2.47
C ILE A 216 5.04 -7.71 -2.78
N GLU A 217 5.84 -7.50 -3.82
CA GLU A 217 6.91 -8.41 -4.26
C GLU A 217 8.26 -8.17 -3.55
N GLN A 218 8.36 -7.15 -2.70
CA GLN A 218 9.57 -6.82 -1.95
C GLN A 218 9.51 -7.50 -0.58
N ILE A 219 10.24 -8.60 -0.43
CA ILE A 219 10.25 -9.39 0.80
C ILE A 219 11.28 -8.82 1.78
N CYS A 220 10.89 -8.65 3.04
CA CYS A 220 11.74 -8.10 4.09
C CYS A 220 12.77 -9.12 4.60
N SER A 221 13.92 -8.64 5.08
CA SER A 221 14.84 -9.45 5.90
C SER A 221 14.17 -9.95 7.19
N ASP A 222 14.68 -11.03 7.80
CA ASP A 222 14.11 -11.58 9.02
C ASP A 222 14.09 -10.56 10.17
N LYS A 223 13.04 -10.63 10.99
CA LYS A 223 12.83 -9.77 12.17
C LYS A 223 12.84 -8.27 11.86
N TYR A 224 12.46 -7.88 10.64
CA TYR A 224 12.47 -6.48 10.22
C TYR A 224 11.63 -5.62 11.16
N GLU A 225 10.37 -5.99 11.36
CA GLU A 225 9.41 -5.15 12.08
C GLU A 225 9.79 -5.07 13.57
N SER A 226 10.12 -6.21 14.18
CA SER A 226 10.45 -6.27 15.60
C SER A 226 11.74 -5.51 15.94
N LYS A 227 12.74 -5.51 15.05
CA LYS A 227 13.96 -4.69 15.22
C LYS A 227 13.68 -3.20 15.05
N VAL A 228 12.90 -2.83 14.03
CA VAL A 228 12.74 -1.42 13.65
C VAL A 228 11.69 -0.70 14.51
N ARG A 229 10.66 -1.37 15.03
CA ARG A 229 9.58 -0.71 15.78
C ARG A 229 10.06 0.08 17.00
N LYS A 230 11.04 -0.44 17.75
CA LYS A 230 11.63 0.25 18.91
C LYS A 230 12.39 1.52 18.49
N LEU A 231 13.18 1.41 17.43
CA LEU A 231 13.89 2.55 16.85
C LEU A 231 12.90 3.61 16.31
N ALA A 232 11.86 3.16 15.62
CA ALA A 232 10.82 4.03 15.06
C ALA A 232 10.03 4.75 16.17
N LYS A 233 9.65 4.06 17.25
CA LYS A 233 9.05 4.70 18.43
C LYS A 233 9.94 5.83 18.95
N SER A 234 11.23 5.55 19.18
CA SER A 234 12.15 6.56 19.72
C SER A 234 12.38 7.74 18.77
N GLU A 235 12.68 7.48 17.50
CA GLU A 235 13.07 8.55 16.56
C GLU A 235 11.88 9.32 15.97
N ILE A 236 10.76 8.66 15.73
CA ILE A 236 9.59 9.24 15.04
C ILE A 236 8.54 9.72 16.04
N ILE A 237 8.10 8.85 16.96
CA ILE A 237 7.01 9.16 17.90
C ILE A 237 7.51 10.02 19.06
N ASP A 238 8.45 9.50 19.85
CA ASP A 238 8.89 10.13 21.11
C ASP A 238 9.59 11.47 20.84
N LYS A 239 10.49 11.50 19.85
CA LYS A 239 11.23 12.72 19.46
C LYS A 239 10.45 13.64 18.51
N LYS A 240 9.31 13.20 17.98
CA LYS A 240 8.45 13.96 17.03
C LYS A 240 9.24 14.56 15.86
N LYS A 241 10.23 13.84 15.33
CA LYS A 241 11.08 14.33 14.25
C LYS A 241 10.46 14.10 12.89
N ASN A 242 10.72 15.03 11.97
CA ASN A 242 10.55 14.76 10.53
C ASN A 242 11.71 13.87 10.08
N ILE A 243 11.61 12.58 10.38
CA ILE A 243 12.59 11.57 10.00
C ILE A 243 11.86 10.33 9.46
N VAL A 244 12.45 9.71 8.45
CA VAL A 244 12.02 8.39 7.96
C VAL A 244 13.19 7.41 8.01
N LEU A 245 12.89 6.14 8.30
CA LEU A 245 13.89 5.08 8.39
C LEU A 245 13.94 4.30 7.07
N VAL A 246 14.99 4.52 6.29
CA VAL A 246 15.17 3.97 4.94
C VAL A 246 15.98 2.68 5.00
N HIS A 247 15.51 1.62 4.35
CA HIS A 247 16.28 0.40 4.13
C HIS A 247 16.88 0.36 2.71
N ARG A 248 17.88 -0.51 2.52
CA ARG A 248 18.41 -0.80 1.19
C ARG A 248 17.54 -1.84 0.48
N ARG A 249 17.40 -1.70 -0.83
CA ARG A 249 16.59 -2.59 -1.67
C ARG A 249 17.49 -3.35 -2.64
N PHE A 250 17.17 -4.60 -2.90
CA PHE A 250 17.95 -5.47 -3.76
C PHE A 250 17.08 -6.27 -4.74
N GLU A 251 17.67 -6.68 -5.85
CA GLU A 251 17.14 -7.72 -6.74
C GLU A 251 18.01 -8.97 -6.66
N MET A 252 17.41 -10.14 -6.77
CA MET A 252 18.12 -11.41 -6.69
C MET A 252 17.75 -12.37 -7.83
N ASP A 253 18.67 -13.28 -8.13
CA ASP A 253 18.42 -14.43 -9.00
C ASP A 253 17.22 -15.24 -8.46
N GLU A 254 16.25 -15.55 -9.33
CA GLU A 254 14.99 -16.22 -8.96
C GLU A 254 15.20 -17.60 -8.34
N LYS A 255 16.30 -18.28 -8.73
CA LYS A 255 16.66 -19.64 -8.28
C LYS A 255 17.23 -19.68 -6.87
N GLU A 256 17.70 -18.55 -6.36
CA GLU A 256 18.30 -18.47 -5.04
C GLU A 256 17.22 -18.40 -3.94
N LYS A 257 17.59 -18.79 -2.72
CA LYS A 257 16.74 -18.61 -1.53
C LYS A 257 16.85 -17.16 -1.04
N TYR A 258 15.76 -16.62 -0.52
CA TYR A 258 15.77 -15.28 0.08
C TYR A 258 16.83 -15.20 1.19
N PRO A 259 17.75 -14.22 1.15
CA PRO A 259 18.69 -14.03 2.24
C PRO A 259 17.95 -13.49 3.46
N ARG A 260 18.14 -14.16 4.60
CA ARG A 260 17.44 -13.83 5.85
C ARG A 260 18.08 -12.66 6.61
N ASN A 261 19.38 -12.46 6.40
CA ASN A 261 20.21 -11.51 7.14
C ASN A 261 21.28 -10.87 6.23
N LYS A 262 21.95 -9.83 6.72
CA LYS A 262 22.92 -9.04 5.95
C LYS A 262 24.16 -9.85 5.57
N LYS A 263 24.54 -10.86 6.38
CA LYS A 263 25.64 -11.80 6.13
C LYS A 263 25.34 -12.69 4.93
N GLU A 264 24.15 -13.28 4.86
CA GLU A 264 23.68 -14.05 3.71
C GLU A 264 23.54 -13.17 2.47
N LEU A 265 22.97 -11.98 2.62
CA LEU A 265 22.86 -10.99 1.55
C LEU A 265 24.24 -10.66 0.97
N ARG A 266 25.23 -10.38 1.83
CA ARG A 266 26.61 -10.08 1.43
C ARG A 266 27.25 -11.24 0.68
N LYS A 267 27.03 -12.48 1.14
CA LYS A 267 27.51 -13.69 0.45
C LYS A 267 26.95 -13.78 -0.97
N LEU A 268 25.66 -13.52 -1.15
CA LEU A 268 25.02 -13.54 -2.48
C LEU A 268 25.47 -12.35 -3.36
N TYR A 269 25.62 -11.16 -2.75
CA TYR A 269 26.11 -9.97 -3.43
C TYR A 269 27.52 -10.16 -3.97
N ASN A 270 28.44 -10.71 -3.17
CA ASN A 270 29.81 -11.03 -3.59
C ASN A 270 29.85 -12.05 -4.74
N LYS A 271 28.87 -12.95 -4.80
CA LYS A 271 28.69 -13.93 -5.89
C LYS A 271 27.97 -13.35 -7.12
N LYS A 272 27.62 -12.07 -7.12
CA LYS A 272 26.83 -11.39 -8.17
C LYS A 272 25.45 -12.03 -8.39
N LYS A 273 24.92 -12.73 -7.38
CA LYS A 273 23.56 -13.29 -7.36
C LYS A 273 22.51 -12.31 -6.87
N VAL A 274 22.96 -11.22 -6.26
CA VAL A 274 22.15 -10.10 -5.79
C VAL A 274 22.77 -8.81 -6.30
N LEU A 275 21.93 -7.88 -6.74
CA LEU A 275 22.29 -6.53 -7.15
C LEU A 275 21.46 -5.50 -6.37
N ILE A 276 21.90 -4.25 -6.33
CA ILE A 276 21.05 -3.16 -5.86
C ILE A 276 19.79 -3.12 -6.73
N PHE A 277 18.64 -2.81 -6.14
CA PHE A 277 17.37 -2.79 -6.84
C PHE A 277 17.42 -1.91 -8.11
N HIS A 278 16.96 -2.44 -9.24
CA HIS A 278 17.06 -1.83 -10.57
C HIS A 278 18.46 -1.31 -10.95
N GLN A 279 19.55 -1.90 -10.44
CA GLN A 279 20.91 -1.44 -10.73
C GLN A 279 21.22 -1.37 -12.24
N LEU A 280 20.63 -2.26 -13.05
CA LEU A 280 20.88 -2.34 -14.49
C LEU A 280 20.03 -1.37 -15.33
N ILE A 281 18.94 -0.83 -14.79
CA ILE A 281 17.99 0.01 -15.56
C ILE A 281 17.74 1.39 -14.95
N TYR A 282 17.89 1.56 -13.64
CA TYR A 282 17.63 2.82 -12.93
C TYR A 282 18.55 3.03 -11.71
N LYS A 283 19.86 2.83 -11.91
CA LYS A 283 20.89 2.90 -10.86
C LYS A 283 20.78 4.14 -9.95
N ASN A 284 20.63 5.32 -10.53
CA ASN A 284 20.60 6.57 -9.76
C ASN A 284 19.36 6.68 -8.86
N GLY A 285 18.22 6.12 -9.29
CA GLY A 285 16.98 6.17 -8.51
C GLY A 285 17.00 5.37 -7.21
N HIS A 286 17.87 4.36 -7.11
CA HIS A 286 17.99 3.51 -5.93
C HIS A 286 19.38 3.57 -5.28
N TYR A 287 20.19 4.55 -5.67
CA TYR A 287 21.50 4.76 -5.09
C TYR A 287 21.37 5.22 -3.63
N ILE A 288 22.13 4.57 -2.75
CA ILE A 288 22.36 5.00 -1.36
C ILE A 288 23.87 4.86 -1.11
N PRO A 289 24.57 5.94 -0.71
CA PRO A 289 26.03 5.95 -0.55
C PRO A 289 26.51 4.98 0.53
N ASN A 290 27.81 4.66 0.52
CA ASN A 290 28.49 3.84 1.53
C ASN A 290 27.94 2.40 1.67
N LEU A 291 27.77 1.68 0.55
CA LEU A 291 27.27 0.30 0.56
C LEU A 291 28.29 -0.67 1.19
N GLU A 292 29.57 -0.52 0.89
CA GLU A 292 30.61 -1.42 1.42
C GLU A 292 30.80 -1.24 2.93
N GLU A 293 30.74 -0.01 3.44
CA GLU A 293 30.78 0.29 4.86
C GLU A 293 29.54 -0.26 5.57
N TRP A 294 28.36 -0.14 4.94
CA TRP A 294 27.11 -0.74 5.44
C TRP A 294 27.22 -2.27 5.55
N PHE A 295 27.84 -2.94 4.57
CA PHE A 295 28.11 -4.39 4.63
C PHE A 295 29.17 -4.79 5.66
N LYS A 296 30.08 -3.88 6.02
CA LYS A 296 31.12 -4.10 7.03
C LYS A 296 30.61 -3.86 8.45
N GLU A 297 29.57 -3.05 8.62
CA GLU A 297 28.98 -2.81 9.94
C GLU A 297 28.46 -4.14 10.54
N PRO A 298 28.82 -4.48 11.79
CA PRO A 298 28.31 -5.68 12.44
C PRO A 298 26.78 -5.69 12.54
N GLU A 299 26.18 -6.85 12.30
CA GLU A 299 24.73 -7.00 12.47
C GLU A 299 24.31 -6.97 13.93
N ILE A 300 23.20 -6.30 14.19
CA ILE A 300 22.56 -6.32 15.49
C ILE A 300 21.34 -7.24 15.44
N LEU A 301 21.30 -8.21 16.35
CA LEU A 301 20.34 -9.32 16.29
C LEU A 301 18.95 -8.97 16.83
N ASN A 302 18.84 -7.98 17.73
CA ASN A 302 17.63 -7.77 18.54
C ASN A 302 17.09 -6.32 18.51
N GLU A 303 17.75 -5.41 17.80
CA GLU A 303 17.33 -4.01 17.68
C GLU A 303 17.74 -3.42 16.32
N GLY A 304 17.02 -2.39 15.89
CA GLY A 304 17.36 -1.60 14.71
C GLY A 304 18.30 -0.46 15.07
N LYS A 305 19.25 -0.17 14.18
CA LYS A 305 20.21 0.93 14.33
C LYS A 305 20.25 1.79 13.07
N ILE A 306 20.51 3.08 13.28
CA ILE A 306 20.80 4.02 12.18
C ILE A 306 22.28 3.91 11.82
N PHE A 307 22.55 3.51 10.59
CA PHE A 307 23.89 3.55 10.00
C PHE A 307 24.32 5.00 9.69
N LYS A 308 23.46 5.75 9.01
CA LYS A 308 23.77 7.13 8.58
C LYS A 308 22.52 7.94 8.33
N LYS A 309 22.55 9.24 8.67
CA LYS A 309 21.51 10.20 8.28
C LYS A 309 21.92 10.92 7.00
N LEU A 310 21.00 11.02 6.06
CA LEU A 310 21.19 11.69 4.78
C LEU A 310 20.16 12.80 4.61
N SER A 311 20.58 13.89 3.98
CA SER A 311 19.66 14.85 3.37
C SER A 311 19.23 14.35 2.00
N TYR A 312 18.02 14.73 1.56
CA TYR A 312 17.58 14.45 0.20
C TYR A 312 18.51 15.08 -0.83
N PHE A 313 19.02 14.30 -1.78
CA PHE A 313 20.09 14.74 -2.70
C PHE A 313 19.74 14.64 -4.20
N ASP A 314 18.76 13.81 -4.59
CA ASP A 314 18.43 13.56 -5.99
C ASP A 314 16.89 13.51 -6.24
N PRO A 315 16.34 14.37 -7.13
CA PRO A 315 14.95 14.33 -7.60
C PRO A 315 14.46 12.98 -8.15
N GLY A 316 15.38 12.12 -8.59
CA GLY A 316 15.13 10.78 -9.10
C GLY A 316 15.12 9.70 -8.02
N TRP A 317 15.52 10.00 -6.78
CA TRP A 317 15.64 9.01 -5.71
C TRP A 317 14.26 8.47 -5.27
N GLU A 318 14.18 7.15 -5.13
CA GLU A 318 12.99 6.38 -4.77
C GLU A 318 13.22 5.56 -3.48
N PRO A 319 13.38 6.23 -2.32
CA PRO A 319 13.55 5.52 -1.05
C PRO A 319 12.25 4.83 -0.63
N GLN A 320 12.38 3.62 -0.08
CA GLN A 320 11.34 2.96 0.71
C GLN A 320 11.70 3.05 2.17
N PHE A 321 10.70 3.29 3.02
CA PHE A 321 10.96 3.69 4.39
C PHE A 321 9.83 3.32 5.37
N VAL A 322 10.20 3.20 6.64
CA VAL A 322 9.29 3.32 7.78
C VAL A 322 9.12 4.79 8.11
N GLY A 323 7.88 5.24 8.29
CA GLY A 323 7.53 6.61 8.65
C GLY A 323 6.34 6.67 9.61
N GLY A 324 6.12 7.84 10.22
CA GLY A 324 4.96 8.11 11.06
C GLY A 324 3.87 8.89 10.33
N SER A 325 2.80 9.22 11.07
CA SER A 325 1.65 9.97 10.56
C SER A 325 1.98 11.37 10.00
N ASN A 326 3.14 11.93 10.34
CA ASN A 326 3.64 13.19 9.78
C ASN A 326 4.05 13.11 8.29
N VAL A 327 4.30 11.90 7.77
CA VAL A 327 4.62 11.70 6.35
C VAL A 327 3.39 12.04 5.48
N PRO A 328 3.49 12.94 4.50
CA PRO A 328 2.38 13.28 3.61
C PRO A 328 1.85 12.07 2.83
N TYR A 329 0.57 12.09 2.44
CA TYR A 329 0.02 11.13 1.48
C TYR A 329 0.69 11.26 0.11
N HIS A 330 0.61 10.19 -0.69
CA HIS A 330 1.03 10.24 -2.09
C HIS A 330 0.12 11.20 -2.85
N ASP A 331 0.70 11.96 -3.78
CA ASP A 331 -0.06 12.84 -4.66
C ASP A 331 -0.65 12.00 -5.81
N GLU A 332 -1.96 11.77 -5.73
CA GLU A 332 -2.73 10.93 -6.65
C GLU A 332 -2.80 11.47 -8.09
N ASN A 333 -2.34 12.70 -8.33
CA ASN A 333 -2.27 13.26 -9.68
C ASN A 333 -1.07 12.72 -10.48
N PHE A 334 -0.08 12.10 -9.83
CA PHE A 334 1.02 11.44 -10.54
C PHE A 334 0.61 10.01 -10.95
N PRO A 335 0.53 9.72 -12.26
CA PRO A 335 0.14 8.41 -12.75
C PRO A 335 1.28 7.40 -12.64
N TYR A 336 0.93 6.12 -12.56
CA TYR A 336 1.88 5.04 -12.79
C TYR A 336 2.34 5.05 -14.27
N ARG A 337 3.63 5.08 -14.64
CA ARG A 337 4.90 5.08 -13.88
C ARG A 337 5.63 6.45 -13.96
N ILE A 338 4.91 7.57 -14.15
CA ILE A 338 5.53 8.89 -14.29
C ILE A 338 5.57 9.57 -12.92
N ARG A 339 6.76 9.57 -12.28
CA ARG A 339 7.02 10.20 -10.98
C ARG A 339 6.18 9.65 -9.80
N SER A 340 5.51 8.52 -9.98
CA SER A 340 4.72 7.87 -8.93
C SER A 340 5.53 7.45 -7.71
N ASN A 341 6.84 7.21 -7.85
CA ASN A 341 7.72 6.81 -6.74
C ASN A 341 8.62 7.94 -6.22
N THR A 342 8.88 8.98 -7.02
CA THR A 342 9.82 10.06 -6.67
C THR A 342 9.14 11.26 -5.96
N HIS A 343 7.86 11.52 -6.25
CA HIS A 343 7.20 12.74 -5.79
C HIS A 343 7.10 12.85 -4.25
N LEU A 344 6.88 11.74 -3.54
CA LEU A 344 6.72 11.77 -2.08
C LEU A 344 8.01 12.17 -1.37
N ALA A 345 9.14 11.54 -1.73
CA ALA A 345 10.45 11.90 -1.20
C ALA A 345 10.80 13.38 -1.46
N HIS A 346 10.38 13.88 -2.62
CA HIS A 346 10.50 15.29 -2.97
C HIS A 346 9.66 16.20 -2.06
N ILE A 347 8.39 15.87 -1.79
CA ILE A 347 7.56 16.60 -0.79
C ILE A 347 8.24 16.57 0.59
N MET A 348 8.76 15.42 1.01
CA MET A 348 9.44 15.26 2.29
C MET A 348 10.69 16.14 2.40
N CYS A 349 11.48 16.30 1.33
CA CYS A 349 12.58 17.27 1.31
C CYS A 349 12.11 18.68 1.64
N TYR A 350 11.03 19.13 1.01
CA TYR A 350 10.43 20.45 1.22
C TYR A 350 9.82 20.61 2.61
N LYS A 351 9.43 19.50 3.26
CA LYS A 351 9.00 19.47 4.66
C LYS A 351 10.14 19.24 5.66
N ASN A 352 11.40 19.36 5.23
CA ASN A 352 12.58 19.21 6.07
C ASN A 352 12.68 17.84 6.76
N PHE A 353 12.37 16.77 6.03
CA PHE A 353 12.61 15.41 6.51
C PHE A 353 14.09 15.01 6.38
N GLU A 354 14.59 14.32 7.40
CA GLU A 354 15.83 13.55 7.36
C GLU A 354 15.57 12.10 6.93
N PHE A 355 16.55 11.50 6.25
CA PHE A 355 16.48 10.11 5.79
C PHE A 355 17.54 9.28 6.53
N ALA A 356 17.12 8.53 7.54
CA ALA A 356 18.00 7.70 8.34
C ALA A 356 18.10 6.29 7.74
N ILE A 357 19.28 5.92 7.25
CA ILE A 357 19.55 4.61 6.67
C ILE A 357 19.71 3.58 7.80
N LEU A 358 18.93 2.49 7.74
CA LEU A 358 19.02 1.36 8.67
C LEU A 358 20.30 0.55 8.45
N SER A 359 20.89 0.01 9.51
CA SER A 359 22.16 -0.74 9.49
C SER A 359 22.06 -2.15 8.90
N ASP A 360 20.93 -2.82 9.12
CA ASP A 360 20.81 -4.27 8.87
C ASP A 360 19.59 -4.64 8.03
N GLN A 361 18.59 -3.77 8.00
CA GLN A 361 17.33 -4.05 7.33
C GLN A 361 17.42 -3.77 5.83
N PHE A 362 16.85 -4.70 5.06
CA PHE A 362 16.75 -4.62 3.61
C PHE A 362 15.50 -5.32 3.10
N THR A 363 15.16 -5.06 1.85
CA THR A 363 14.18 -5.86 1.10
C THR A 363 14.79 -6.45 -0.15
N VAL A 364 14.23 -7.56 -0.61
CA VAL A 364 14.67 -8.27 -1.82
C VAL A 364 13.49 -8.58 -2.73
N HIS A 365 13.70 -8.35 -4.02
CA HIS A 365 12.81 -8.74 -5.10
C HIS A 365 13.44 -9.86 -5.92
N LYS A 366 12.69 -10.95 -6.19
CA LYS A 366 13.16 -12.01 -7.10
C LYS A 366 13.00 -11.59 -8.56
N GLY A 367 14.05 -11.82 -9.35
CA GLY A 367 14.10 -11.46 -10.76
C GLY A 367 14.84 -10.13 -10.95
N ILE A 368 16.06 -10.23 -11.47
CA ILE A 368 16.88 -9.07 -11.84
C ILE A 368 16.33 -8.48 -13.14
N LYS A 369 16.01 -7.18 -13.12
CA LYS A 369 15.44 -6.52 -14.30
C LYS A 369 16.54 -6.01 -15.22
N HIS A 370 16.56 -6.50 -16.46
CA HIS A 370 17.53 -6.13 -17.49
C HIS A 370 17.03 -5.05 -18.46
N ALA A 371 15.72 -4.80 -18.52
CA ALA A 371 15.12 -3.79 -19.38
C ALA A 371 13.84 -3.24 -18.75
N PHE A 372 13.49 -2.00 -19.12
CA PHE A 372 12.15 -1.49 -18.82
C PHE A 372 11.12 -2.24 -19.65
N GLU A 373 10.07 -2.74 -19.00
CA GLU A 373 8.89 -3.23 -19.69
C GLU A 373 8.31 -2.12 -20.57
N LYS A 374 8.01 -2.43 -21.84
CA LYS A 374 7.42 -1.45 -22.77
C LYS A 374 6.16 -0.85 -22.12
N GLN A 375 6.14 0.49 -22.00
CA GLN A 375 5.03 1.26 -21.42
C GLN A 375 3.79 1.24 -22.34
N LYS A 376 3.22 0.06 -22.60
CA LYS A 376 2.05 -0.11 -23.49
C LYS A 376 0.81 0.65 -23.01
N THR A 377 0.81 1.17 -21.78
CA THR A 377 -0.37 1.71 -21.10
C THR A 377 -0.38 3.24 -20.91
N ILE A 378 0.71 3.96 -21.24
CA ILE A 378 0.78 5.41 -21.01
C ILE A 378 0.53 6.16 -22.32
N THR A 379 -0.64 6.77 -22.45
CA THR A 379 -1.02 7.56 -23.63
C THR A 379 -0.26 8.89 -23.69
N ARG A 380 -0.20 9.50 -24.88
CA ARG A 380 0.37 10.86 -25.08
C ARG A 380 -0.35 11.89 -24.20
N GLU A 381 -1.67 11.77 -24.09
CA GLU A 381 -2.50 12.64 -23.25
C GLU A 381 -2.08 12.58 -21.76
N VAL A 382 -1.88 11.38 -21.22
CA VAL A 382 -1.40 11.18 -19.83
C VAL A 382 -0.04 11.85 -19.64
N LYS A 383 0.88 11.73 -20.62
CA LYS A 383 2.18 12.39 -20.57
C LYS A 383 2.03 13.92 -20.53
N ILE A 384 1.24 14.52 -21.42
CA ILE A 384 1.02 15.98 -21.47
C ILE A 384 0.39 16.49 -20.16
N LYS A 385 -0.64 15.80 -19.66
CA LYS A 385 -1.29 16.14 -18.39
C LYS A 385 -0.29 16.11 -17.24
N THR A 386 0.53 15.07 -17.17
CA THR A 386 1.54 14.90 -16.10
C THR A 386 2.66 15.93 -16.20
N TYR A 387 3.10 16.28 -17.41
CA TYR A 387 4.07 17.35 -17.64
C TYR A 387 3.58 18.69 -17.06
N ASN A 388 2.38 19.11 -17.46
CA ASN A 388 1.76 20.34 -16.98
C ASN A 388 1.55 20.32 -15.47
N TYR A 389 1.12 19.18 -14.92
CA TYR A 389 0.98 19.01 -13.47
C TYR A 389 2.32 19.13 -12.74
N SER A 390 3.39 18.52 -13.24
CA SER A 390 4.72 18.54 -12.63
C SER A 390 5.28 19.97 -12.53
N LEU A 391 5.05 20.82 -13.55
CA LEU A 391 5.41 22.23 -13.51
C LEU A 391 4.66 22.98 -12.40
N LYS A 392 3.34 22.79 -12.31
CA LYS A 392 2.50 23.40 -11.26
C LYS A 392 2.91 22.92 -9.87
N PHE A 393 3.18 21.63 -9.73
CA PHE A 393 3.64 20.99 -8.49
C PHE A 393 4.95 21.60 -7.99
N ASN A 394 5.97 21.72 -8.84
CA ASN A 394 7.25 22.35 -8.49
C ASN A 394 7.06 23.82 -8.07
N LYS A 395 6.27 24.59 -8.82
CA LYS A 395 5.97 26.00 -8.49
C LYS A 395 5.27 26.11 -7.13
N LYS A 396 4.30 25.23 -6.87
CA LYS A 396 3.54 25.18 -5.61
C LYS A 396 4.47 24.90 -4.42
N LEU A 397 5.31 23.86 -4.50
CA LEU A 397 6.24 23.52 -3.41
C LEU A 397 7.22 24.66 -3.13
N LYS A 398 7.83 25.25 -4.16
CA LYS A 398 8.75 26.39 -3.99
C LYS A 398 8.06 27.59 -3.32
N LYS A 399 6.80 27.88 -3.68
CA LYS A 399 6.01 28.95 -3.07
C LYS A 399 5.64 28.64 -1.60
N SER A 400 5.25 27.40 -1.32
CA SER A 400 4.84 26.97 0.03
C SER A 400 6.02 26.84 1.01
N TYR A 401 7.23 26.60 0.51
CA TYR A 401 8.42 26.38 1.33
C TYR A 401 9.64 27.18 0.79
N PRO A 402 9.62 28.53 0.87
CA PRO A 402 10.65 29.37 0.25
C PRO A 402 12.07 29.05 0.74
N LYS A 403 12.23 28.79 2.04
CA LYS A 403 13.53 28.44 2.67
C LYS A 403 14.13 27.13 2.15
N ARG A 404 13.31 26.26 1.54
CA ARG A 404 13.73 24.96 1.01
C ARG A 404 13.95 24.97 -0.50
N GLY A 405 13.56 26.05 -1.20
CA GLY A 405 13.61 26.13 -2.66
C GLY A 405 15.02 26.03 -3.27
N ASN A 406 16.07 26.41 -2.53
CA ASN A 406 17.46 26.29 -2.96
C ASN A 406 18.13 24.99 -2.49
N ILE A 407 17.51 24.26 -1.56
CA ILE A 407 18.03 23.00 -1.00
C ILE A 407 17.44 21.82 -1.77
N CYS A 408 16.12 21.84 -1.98
CA CYS A 408 15.40 20.77 -2.65
C CYS A 408 15.29 21.05 -4.15
N LYS A 409 16.17 20.40 -4.93
CA LYS A 409 16.13 20.45 -6.40
C LYS A 409 14.74 20.07 -6.92
N PRO A 410 14.16 20.80 -7.88
CA PRO A 410 12.81 20.56 -8.40
C PRO A 410 12.68 19.15 -9.00
N LEU A 411 11.47 18.60 -8.96
CA LEU A 411 11.17 17.32 -9.59
C LEU A 411 11.44 17.41 -11.09
N VAL A 412 12.18 16.44 -11.65
CA VAL A 412 12.57 16.48 -13.06
C VAL A 412 11.33 16.31 -13.95
N VAL A 413 11.16 17.23 -14.91
CA VAL A 413 10.02 17.28 -15.82
C VAL A 413 10.49 16.98 -17.25
N TYR A 414 10.01 15.89 -17.85
CA TYR A 414 10.36 15.52 -19.23
C TYR A 414 9.40 16.18 -20.22
N LYS A 415 9.92 16.94 -21.18
CA LYS A 415 9.11 17.45 -22.31
C LYS A 415 8.51 16.27 -23.08
N VAL A 416 7.24 16.41 -23.48
CA VAL A 416 6.41 15.36 -24.09
C VAL A 416 6.43 15.42 -25.60
#